data_AF-A0A921F1W6-F1
#
_entry.id   AF-A0A921F1W6-F1
#
_cell.length_a   1.000
_cell.length_b   1.000
_cell.length_c   1.000
_cell.angle_alpha   90.00
_cell.angle_beta   90.00
_cell.angle_gamma   90.00
#
_symmetry.space_group_name_H-M   'P 1'
#
loop_
_entity.id
_entity.type
_entity.pdbx_description
1 polymer ?
#
loop_
_entity_poly.entity_id
_entity_poly.type
_entity_poly.pdbx_seq_one_letter_code
_entity_poly.pdbx_strand_id
1 'polypeptide(L)'
;MEQPTHTFTAARAASGATTSSSTATEHGIHPYTRRFERPLPPAFAAESTGMTWRTFCSTYAPENGPLRLRDWHERALGRGEHRFEAIFSTTCPDASAVRAQTTASGAIAACSEMLHGLGFGIEIERFHQHHRGSTWATMLFCTTGGNTTGAWAIGFGENSAEASVRAMLSAIARLY
;
A
#
# COMPACT_ATOMS: atom_id res chain seq x y z
N MET A 1 53.20 -24.87 62.45
CA MET A 1 51.94 -24.48 61.78
C MET A 1 51.82 -22.97 61.96
N GLU A 2 52.68 -22.23 61.26
CA GLU A 2 52.37 -21.54 59.99
C GLU A 2 51.41 -20.35 60.19
N GLN A 3 51.98 -19.14 60.18
CA GLN A 3 51.32 -17.88 59.81
C GLN A 3 51.15 -17.86 58.26
N PRO A 4 50.23 -17.10 57.60
CA PRO A 4 50.19 -15.64 57.74
C PRO A 4 48.87 -14.87 57.44
N THR A 5 48.91 -13.60 57.85
CA THR A 5 48.39 -12.37 57.22
C THR A 5 47.63 -12.52 55.90
N HIS A 6 46.38 -12.02 55.86
CA HIS A 6 45.72 -11.64 54.60
C HIS A 6 45.34 -10.16 54.59
N THR A 7 45.90 -9.51 53.59
CA THR A 7 45.88 -8.10 53.22
C THR A 7 44.55 -7.66 52.60
N PHE A 8 44.23 -6.39 52.82
CA PHE A 8 43.15 -5.58 52.24
C PHE A 8 43.26 -5.45 50.71
N THR A 9 42.15 -5.41 49.96
CA THR A 9 42.00 -4.63 48.70
C THR A 9 40.54 -4.63 48.22
N ALA A 10 39.98 -3.44 48.02
CA ALA A 10 38.69 -3.21 47.37
C ALA A 10 38.79 -3.42 45.86
N ALA A 11 37.81 -4.10 45.26
CA ALA A 11 37.70 -4.27 43.81
C ALA A 11 36.48 -3.53 43.24
N ARG A 12 36.84 -2.56 42.41
CA ARG A 12 36.10 -1.70 41.48
C ARG A 12 34.97 -2.37 40.68
N ALA A 13 33.92 -1.58 40.42
CA ALA A 13 32.81 -1.89 39.53
C ALA A 13 33.27 -2.25 38.10
N ALA A 14 32.62 -3.26 37.51
CA ALA A 14 32.63 -3.53 36.09
C ALA A 14 31.18 -3.63 35.59
N SER A 15 30.82 -2.70 34.71
CA SER A 15 29.58 -2.69 33.95
C SER A 15 29.44 -3.98 33.14
N GLY A 16 28.43 -4.78 33.45
CA GLY A 16 28.01 -5.89 32.60
C GLY A 16 27.14 -5.37 31.47
N ALA A 17 27.71 -5.30 30.27
CA ALA A 17 27.00 -4.96 29.05
C ALA A 17 25.88 -5.98 28.76
N THR A 18 24.68 -5.45 28.54
CA THR A 18 23.51 -6.16 28.02
C THR A 18 23.87 -6.89 26.73
N THR A 19 23.91 -8.23 26.77
CA THR A 19 24.00 -9.03 25.53
C THR A 19 22.58 -9.25 25.01
N SER A 20 22.06 -8.24 24.30
CA SER A 20 20.92 -8.43 23.39
C SER A 20 21.48 -8.89 22.05
N SER A 21 21.72 -10.19 21.90
CA SER A 21 22.18 -10.77 20.64
C SER A 21 21.00 -11.37 19.88
N SER A 22 20.45 -10.63 18.90
CA SER A 22 19.93 -11.15 17.62
C SER A 22 19.27 -10.05 16.77
N THR A 23 20.05 -9.13 16.18
CA THR A 23 19.62 -8.26 15.08
C THR A 23 20.82 -7.87 14.22
N ALA A 24 21.01 -8.47 13.04
CA ALA A 24 21.90 -7.88 12.04
C ALA A 24 21.67 -8.31 10.57
N THR A 25 21.01 -9.44 10.28
CA THR A 25 20.90 -9.94 8.89
C THR A 25 19.49 -9.97 8.29
N GLU A 26 18.44 -9.59 9.03
CA GLU A 26 17.07 -9.43 8.49
C GLU A 26 16.75 -8.02 7.96
N HIS A 27 17.70 -7.08 8.05
CA HIS A 27 17.49 -5.64 7.85
C HIS A 27 17.63 -5.11 6.41
N GLY A 28 17.82 -5.97 5.39
CA GLY A 28 18.14 -5.53 4.02
C GLY A 28 17.01 -5.62 2.97
N ILE A 29 15.98 -6.44 3.21
CA ILE A 29 14.94 -6.72 2.19
C ILE A 29 13.69 -5.91 2.49
N HIS A 30 13.24 -5.11 1.51
CA HIS A 30 12.01 -4.31 1.63
C HIS A 30 10.81 -5.20 2.05
N PRO A 31 9.96 -4.78 3.01
CA PRO A 31 8.91 -5.62 3.57
C PRO A 31 7.87 -6.13 2.56
N TYR A 32 7.66 -5.40 1.46
CA TYR A 32 6.86 -5.86 0.33
C TYR A 32 7.52 -7.03 -0.41
N THR A 33 8.81 -6.88 -0.77
CA THR A 33 9.57 -7.90 -1.49
C THR A 33 9.62 -9.20 -0.71
N ARG A 34 9.75 -9.14 0.62
CA ARG A 34 9.68 -10.31 1.49
C ARG A 34 8.34 -11.06 1.40
N ARG A 35 7.22 -10.35 1.20
CA ARG A 35 5.87 -10.93 1.19
C ARG A 35 5.45 -11.44 -0.19
N PHE A 36 5.78 -10.69 -1.23
CA PHE A 36 5.40 -11.02 -2.61
C PHE A 36 6.48 -11.82 -3.35
N GLU A 37 7.68 -11.93 -2.78
CA GLU A 37 8.89 -12.51 -3.39
C GLU A 37 9.18 -11.91 -4.78
N ARG A 38 8.77 -10.66 -4.96
CA ARG A 38 9.00 -9.85 -6.15
C ARG A 38 9.38 -8.45 -5.73
N PRO A 39 10.41 -7.85 -6.33
CA PRO A 39 10.83 -6.50 -5.98
C PRO A 39 9.75 -5.49 -6.37
N LEU A 40 9.64 -4.40 -5.62
CA LEU A 40 8.89 -3.23 -6.05
C LEU A 40 9.53 -2.61 -7.31
N PRO A 41 8.76 -1.86 -8.12
CA PRO A 41 9.32 -0.98 -9.14
C PRO A 41 10.41 -0.08 -8.53
N PRO A 42 11.56 0.14 -9.20
CA PRO A 42 12.71 0.80 -8.58
C PRO A 42 12.42 2.18 -7.96
N ALA A 43 11.63 3.01 -8.66
CA ALA A 43 11.24 4.33 -8.15
C ALA A 43 10.36 4.21 -6.89
N PHE A 44 9.45 3.23 -6.85
CA PHE A 44 8.60 3.00 -5.69
C PHE A 44 9.42 2.42 -4.51
N ALA A 45 10.35 1.50 -4.79
CA ALA A 45 11.27 0.95 -3.80
C ALA A 45 12.14 2.04 -3.16
N ALA A 46 12.66 2.98 -3.97
CA ALA A 46 13.45 4.10 -3.49
C ALA A 46 12.64 5.01 -2.54
N GLU A 47 11.41 5.37 -2.91
CA GLU A 47 10.54 6.23 -2.08
C GLU A 47 10.15 5.55 -0.75
N SER A 48 9.95 4.24 -0.75
CA SER A 48 9.51 3.46 0.41
C SER A 48 10.64 2.85 1.25
N THR A 49 11.90 3.22 0.95
CA THR A 49 13.07 2.64 1.63
C THR A 49 13.02 2.87 3.14
N GLY A 50 13.34 1.83 3.91
CA GLY A 50 13.38 1.87 5.38
C GLY A 50 12.02 1.82 6.06
N MET A 51 10.90 1.83 5.33
CA MET A 51 9.57 1.71 5.92
C MET A 51 9.32 0.31 6.47
N THR A 52 8.63 0.24 7.62
CA THR A 52 8.03 -1.02 8.09
C THR A 52 6.84 -1.39 7.22
N TRP A 53 6.40 -2.66 7.25
CA TRP A 53 5.19 -3.07 6.52
C TRP A 53 3.95 -2.23 6.89
N ARG A 54 3.76 -1.96 8.19
CA ARG A 54 2.64 -1.16 8.67
C ARG A 54 2.71 0.26 8.12
N THR A 55 3.88 0.90 8.19
CA THR A 55 4.10 2.25 7.64
C THR A 55 3.84 2.27 6.13
N PHE A 56 4.41 1.30 5.40
CA PHE A 56 4.20 1.15 3.96
C PHE A 56 2.72 1.06 3.60
N CYS A 57 1.96 0.19 4.26
CA CYS A 57 0.51 0.06 4.03
C CYS A 57 -0.25 1.34 4.42
N SER A 58 0.03 1.94 5.58
CA SER A 58 -0.65 3.17 5.99
C SER A 58 -0.39 4.35 5.05
N THR A 59 0.78 4.37 4.41
CA THR A 59 1.19 5.43 3.49
C THR A 59 0.65 5.21 2.08
N TYR A 60 0.77 3.99 1.53
CA TYR A 60 0.52 3.72 0.12
C TYR A 60 -0.80 3.02 -0.17
N ALA A 61 -1.44 2.42 0.83
CA ALA A 61 -2.77 1.82 0.76
C ALA A 61 -3.70 2.44 1.82
N PRO A 62 -3.82 3.78 1.92
CA PRO A 62 -4.61 4.41 2.96
C PRO A 62 -6.10 4.12 2.77
N GLU A 63 -6.74 3.67 3.83
CA GLU A 63 -8.20 3.52 3.91
C GLU A 63 -8.88 4.82 4.35
N ASN A 64 -8.22 5.99 4.22
CA ASN A 64 -8.67 7.27 4.80
C ASN A 64 -8.82 8.43 3.79
N GLY A 65 -9.06 8.16 2.50
CA GLY A 65 -9.33 9.19 1.47
C GLY A 65 -10.76 9.75 1.41
N PRO A 66 -11.04 10.71 0.51
CA PRO A 66 -12.35 11.34 0.33
C PRO A 66 -13.43 10.40 -0.22
N LEU A 67 -13.04 9.28 -0.81
CA LEU A 67 -13.93 8.28 -1.39
C LEU A 67 -13.65 6.88 -0.83
N ARG A 68 -14.72 6.14 -0.52
CA ARG A 68 -14.67 4.71 -0.16
C ARG A 68 -15.53 3.92 -1.12
N LEU A 69 -15.03 2.77 -1.55
CA LEU A 69 -15.83 1.77 -2.23
C LEU A 69 -16.62 0.99 -1.20
N ARG A 70 -17.94 0.95 -1.38
CA ARG A 70 -18.87 0.14 -0.58
C ARG A 70 -19.21 -1.15 -1.29
N ASP A 71 -19.34 -1.08 -2.60
CA ASP A 71 -19.69 -2.23 -3.42
C ASP A 71 -19.12 -2.08 -4.84
N TRP A 72 -18.78 -3.22 -5.47
CA TRP A 72 -18.24 -3.30 -6.82
C TRP A 72 -18.70 -4.58 -7.50
N HIS A 73 -19.39 -4.42 -8.61
CA HIS A 73 -19.88 -5.52 -9.43
C HIS A 73 -19.36 -5.40 -10.84
N GLU A 74 -19.02 -6.56 -11.40
CA GLU A 74 -18.61 -6.72 -12.78
C GLU A 74 -19.47 -7.80 -13.43
N ARG A 75 -20.01 -7.50 -14.61
CA ARG A 75 -20.79 -8.45 -15.42
C ARG A 75 -20.34 -8.42 -16.86
N ALA A 76 -19.86 -9.57 -17.36
CA ALA A 76 -19.50 -9.71 -18.77
C ALA A 76 -20.71 -9.49 -19.69
N LEU A 77 -20.52 -8.68 -20.74
CA LEU A 77 -21.50 -8.46 -21.80
C LEU A 77 -21.16 -9.22 -23.09
N GLY A 78 -19.91 -9.70 -23.19
CA GLY A 78 -19.37 -10.39 -24.35
C GLY A 78 -18.42 -9.50 -25.17
N ARG A 79 -17.65 -10.11 -26.08
CA ARG A 79 -16.67 -9.42 -26.96
C ARG A 79 -15.63 -8.56 -26.22
N GLY A 80 -15.31 -8.91 -24.97
CA GLY A 80 -14.36 -8.16 -24.14
C GLY A 80 -14.95 -6.91 -23.49
N GLU A 81 -16.27 -6.72 -23.52
CA GLU A 81 -16.96 -5.66 -22.80
C GLU A 81 -17.61 -6.18 -21.51
N HIS A 82 -17.56 -5.34 -20.49
CA HIS A 82 -18.06 -5.63 -19.16
C HIS A 82 -18.86 -4.43 -18.65
N ARG A 83 -20.01 -4.70 -18.04
CA ARG A 83 -20.79 -3.72 -17.26
C ARG A 83 -20.20 -3.68 -15.86
N PHE A 84 -19.84 -2.50 -15.40
CA PHE A 84 -19.37 -2.25 -14.05
C PHE A 84 -20.37 -1.38 -13.29
N GLU A 85 -20.61 -1.73 -12.05
CA GLU A 85 -21.46 -0.99 -11.13
C GLU A 85 -20.72 -0.83 -9.80
N ALA A 86 -20.68 0.39 -9.28
CA ALA A 86 -19.99 0.71 -8.04
C ALA A 86 -20.86 1.58 -7.14
N ILE A 87 -20.75 1.35 -5.84
CA ILE A 87 -21.32 2.22 -4.82
C ILE A 87 -20.16 2.85 -4.06
N PHE A 88 -20.09 4.18 -4.11
CA PHE A 88 -19.11 4.94 -3.36
C PHE A 88 -19.77 5.69 -2.20
N SER A 89 -19.08 5.83 -1.09
CA SER A 89 -19.43 6.77 -0.03
C SER A 89 -18.34 7.82 0.10
N THR A 90 -18.73 9.07 0.37
CA THR A 90 -17.77 10.13 0.67
C THR A 90 -17.57 10.23 2.18
N THR A 91 -16.53 10.95 2.61
CA THR A 91 -16.26 11.20 4.03
C THR A 91 -17.20 12.23 4.67
N CYS A 92 -18.07 12.87 3.88
CA CYS A 92 -19.06 13.80 4.39
C CYS A 92 -20.20 13.03 5.10
N PRO A 93 -20.44 13.26 6.41
CA PRO A 93 -21.41 12.48 7.20
C PRO A 93 -22.83 12.45 6.63
N ASP A 94 -23.24 13.54 5.96
CA ASP A 94 -24.59 13.71 5.43
C ASP A 94 -24.69 13.36 3.93
N ALA A 95 -23.58 12.97 3.30
CA ALA A 95 -23.59 12.62 1.88
C ALA A 95 -24.15 11.22 1.68
N SER A 96 -25.18 11.13 0.83
CA SER A 96 -25.70 9.84 0.38
C SER A 96 -24.65 9.10 -0.44
N ALA A 97 -24.67 7.77 -0.36
CA ALA A 97 -23.84 6.93 -1.21
C ALA A 97 -24.14 7.20 -2.69
N VAL A 98 -23.10 7.35 -3.49
CA VAL A 98 -23.18 7.64 -4.92
C VAL A 98 -23.06 6.34 -5.70
N ARG A 99 -24.04 6.06 -6.56
CA ARG A 99 -24.00 4.93 -7.49
C ARG A 99 -23.41 5.39 -8.81
N ALA A 100 -22.44 4.63 -9.32
CA ALA A 100 -21.83 4.86 -10.62
C ALA A 100 -21.87 3.57 -11.44
N GLN A 101 -21.98 3.71 -12.75
CA GLN A 101 -21.99 2.58 -13.67
C GLN A 101 -21.38 2.99 -15.01
N THR A 102 -20.68 2.06 -15.63
CA THR A 102 -20.17 2.23 -17.00
C THR A 102 -19.99 0.86 -17.67
N THR A 103 -19.84 0.88 -18.99
CA THR A 103 -19.39 -0.27 -19.78
C THR A 103 -17.96 -0.01 -20.22
N ALA A 104 -17.04 -0.91 -19.89
CA ALA A 104 -15.64 -0.78 -20.26
C ALA A 104 -15.00 -2.16 -20.52
N SER A 105 -13.79 -2.15 -21.06
CA SER A 105 -13.00 -3.36 -21.31
C SER A 105 -12.31 -3.93 -20.05
N GLY A 106 -12.35 -3.21 -18.93
CA GLY A 106 -11.75 -3.67 -17.67
C GLY A 106 -11.91 -2.68 -16.52
N ALA A 107 -11.56 -3.15 -15.33
CA ALA A 107 -11.79 -2.42 -14.08
C ALA A 107 -11.06 -1.07 -14.00
N ILE A 108 -9.84 -0.95 -14.53
CA ILE A 108 -9.11 0.33 -14.57
C ILE A 108 -9.87 1.36 -15.41
N ALA A 109 -10.26 1.00 -16.64
CA ALA A 109 -10.98 1.92 -17.53
C ALA A 109 -12.32 2.34 -16.92
N ALA A 110 -13.07 1.37 -16.39
CA ALA A 110 -14.35 1.64 -15.73
C ALA A 110 -14.20 2.55 -14.51
N CYS A 111 -13.25 2.23 -13.63
CA CYS A 111 -13.02 3.00 -12.42
C CYS A 111 -12.54 4.41 -12.75
N SER A 112 -11.64 4.59 -13.73
CA SER A 112 -11.18 5.91 -14.17
C SER A 112 -12.34 6.78 -14.64
N GLU A 113 -13.25 6.23 -15.46
CA GLU A 113 -14.42 6.95 -15.94
C GLU A 113 -15.36 7.34 -14.79
N MET A 114 -15.68 6.39 -13.91
CA MET A 114 -16.55 6.64 -12.75
C MET A 114 -15.95 7.72 -11.84
N LEU A 115 -14.66 7.63 -11.52
CA LEU A 115 -13.96 8.58 -10.66
C LEU A 115 -13.88 9.97 -11.29
N HIS A 116 -13.62 10.05 -12.59
CA HIS A 116 -13.66 11.30 -13.34
C HIS A 116 -15.05 11.95 -13.28
N GLY A 117 -16.12 11.17 -13.46
CA GLY A 117 -17.51 11.64 -13.30
C GLY A 117 -17.84 12.15 -11.90
N LEU A 118 -17.12 11.68 -10.87
CA LEU A 118 -17.23 12.14 -9.48
C LEU A 118 -16.33 13.34 -9.15
N GLY A 119 -15.55 13.85 -10.11
CA GLY A 119 -14.61 14.96 -9.90
C GLY A 119 -13.23 14.53 -9.38
N PHE A 120 -12.94 13.23 -9.32
CA PHE A 120 -11.66 12.66 -8.86
C PHE A 120 -10.85 12.10 -10.03
N GLY A 121 -10.59 12.93 -11.04
CA GLY A 121 -9.80 12.55 -12.21
C GLY A 121 -8.33 12.28 -11.86
N ILE A 122 -7.86 11.07 -12.17
CA ILE A 122 -6.46 10.67 -12.04
C ILE A 122 -5.91 10.18 -13.37
N GLU A 123 -4.62 10.44 -13.61
CA GLU A 123 -3.87 9.95 -14.76
C GLU A 123 -2.90 8.87 -14.27
N ILE A 124 -2.94 7.68 -14.86
CA ILE A 124 -2.06 6.56 -14.48
C ILE A 124 -0.83 6.57 -15.38
N GLU A 125 0.33 6.96 -14.84
CA GLU A 125 1.57 7.03 -15.61
C GLU A 125 2.41 5.74 -15.51
N ARG A 126 2.30 5.02 -14.39
CA ARG A 126 2.95 3.72 -14.21
C ARG A 126 1.98 2.72 -13.62
N PHE A 127 1.97 1.51 -14.19
CA PHE A 127 1.15 0.40 -13.74
C PHE A 127 2.02 -0.84 -13.56
N HIS A 128 1.96 -1.46 -12.38
CA HIS A 128 2.59 -2.74 -12.11
C HIS A 128 1.61 -3.62 -11.33
N GLN A 129 1.55 -4.90 -11.69
CA GLN A 129 0.68 -5.85 -10.98
C GLN A 129 1.44 -7.13 -10.68
N HIS A 130 1.35 -7.54 -9.42
CA HIS A 130 1.88 -8.80 -8.94
C HIS A 130 0.75 -9.67 -8.39
N HIS A 131 0.96 -10.98 -8.49
CA HIS A 131 0.08 -11.98 -7.91
C HIS A 131 0.91 -12.96 -7.09
N ARG A 132 0.46 -13.25 -5.87
CA ARG A 132 1.09 -14.23 -4.99
C ARG A 132 0.02 -14.95 -4.16
N GLY A 133 -0.04 -16.28 -4.29
CA GLY A 133 -1.02 -17.09 -3.56
C GLY A 133 -2.43 -16.74 -3.99
N SER A 134 -3.22 -16.19 -3.08
CA SER A 134 -4.59 -15.69 -3.32
C SER A 134 -4.67 -14.16 -3.32
N THR A 135 -3.53 -13.46 -3.35
CA THR A 135 -3.48 -12.00 -3.22
C THR A 135 -2.88 -11.37 -4.47
N TRP A 136 -3.63 -10.43 -5.03
CA TRP A 136 -3.19 -9.52 -6.07
C TRP A 136 -2.74 -8.21 -5.44
N ALA A 137 -1.66 -7.63 -5.98
CA ALA A 137 -1.16 -6.32 -5.63
C ALA A 137 -1.02 -5.48 -6.89
N THR A 138 -1.81 -4.42 -7.00
CA THR A 138 -1.69 -3.42 -8.08
C THR A 138 -1.00 -2.18 -7.53
N MET A 139 0.05 -1.73 -8.18
CA MET A 139 0.83 -0.55 -7.85
C MET A 139 0.70 0.46 -8.98
N LEU A 140 0.35 1.70 -8.62
CA LEU A 140 0.12 2.78 -9.56
C LEU A 140 0.98 3.97 -9.19
N PHE A 141 1.56 4.65 -10.18
CA PHE A 141 1.97 6.04 -10.02
C PHE A 141 0.98 6.92 -10.77
N CYS A 142 0.32 7.81 -10.04
CA CYS A 142 -0.75 8.64 -10.58
C CYS A 142 -0.48 10.13 -10.40
N THR A 143 -0.99 10.94 -11.33
CA THR A 143 -1.03 12.41 -11.28
C THR A 143 -2.47 12.91 -11.40
N THR A 144 -2.69 14.21 -11.21
CA THR A 144 -4.01 14.85 -11.39
C THR A 144 -3.86 16.20 -12.07
N GLY A 145 -4.70 16.49 -13.07
CA GLY A 145 -4.94 17.84 -13.60
C GLY A 145 -3.70 18.64 -14.00
N GLY A 146 -2.68 18.00 -14.61
CA GLY A 146 -1.44 18.65 -15.02
C GLY A 146 -0.44 18.96 -13.89
N ASN A 147 -0.75 18.55 -12.64
CA ASN A 147 0.21 18.57 -11.56
C ASN A 147 1.25 17.46 -11.77
N THR A 148 2.52 17.85 -11.89
CA THR A 148 3.65 16.91 -12.04
C THR A 148 4.03 16.21 -10.74
N THR A 149 3.49 16.66 -9.61
CA THR A 149 3.69 16.01 -8.30
C THR A 149 2.73 14.82 -8.18
N GLY A 150 3.14 13.70 -8.79
CA GLY A 150 2.41 12.44 -8.70
C GLY A 150 2.62 11.70 -7.38
N ALA A 151 1.84 10.63 -7.18
CA ALA A 151 1.91 9.79 -6.01
C ALA A 151 1.91 8.30 -6.39
N TRP A 152 2.80 7.53 -5.78
CA TRP A 152 2.65 6.07 -5.75
C TRP A 152 1.48 5.67 -4.86
N ALA A 153 0.75 4.64 -5.25
CA ALA A 153 -0.30 3.99 -4.49
C ALA A 153 -0.30 2.49 -4.74
N ILE A 154 -0.82 1.72 -3.79
CA ILE A 154 -0.94 0.28 -3.89
C ILE A 154 -2.31 -0.20 -3.39
N GLY A 155 -2.86 -1.20 -4.05
CA GLY A 155 -4.09 -1.87 -3.65
C GLY A 155 -3.89 -3.38 -3.61
N PHE A 156 -4.53 -4.03 -2.64
CA PHE A 156 -4.50 -5.47 -2.47
C PHE A 156 -5.92 -6.04 -2.58
N GLY A 157 -6.08 -7.17 -3.28
CA GLY A 157 -7.38 -7.82 -3.45
C GLY A 157 -7.26 -9.32 -3.72
N GLU A 158 -8.38 -10.03 -3.69
CA GLU A 158 -8.46 -11.46 -4.00
C GLU A 158 -8.39 -11.74 -5.50
N ASN A 159 -8.71 -10.72 -6.31
CA ASN A 159 -8.59 -10.74 -7.76
C ASN A 159 -7.93 -9.45 -8.28
N SER A 160 -7.54 -9.47 -9.55
CA SER A 160 -6.84 -8.36 -10.20
C SER A 160 -7.68 -7.09 -10.28
N ALA A 161 -9.00 -7.20 -10.50
CA ALA A 161 -9.91 -6.08 -10.58
C ALA A 161 -10.02 -5.35 -9.23
N GLU A 162 -10.26 -6.09 -8.15
CA GLU A 162 -10.35 -5.54 -6.79
C GLU A 162 -9.05 -4.83 -6.37
N ALA A 163 -7.91 -5.48 -6.58
CA ALA A 163 -6.60 -4.88 -6.27
C ALA A 163 -6.40 -3.57 -7.04
N SER A 164 -6.87 -3.51 -8.29
CA SER A 164 -6.75 -2.33 -9.15
C SER A 164 -7.64 -1.19 -8.70
N VAL A 165 -8.92 -1.45 -8.40
CA VAL A 165 -9.85 -0.43 -7.88
C VAL A 165 -9.36 0.12 -6.54
N ARG A 166 -8.88 -0.75 -5.64
CA ARG A 166 -8.31 -0.31 -4.35
C ARG A 166 -7.05 0.54 -4.52
N ALA A 167 -6.21 0.23 -5.50
CA ALA A 167 -5.03 1.03 -5.81
C ALA A 167 -5.41 2.43 -6.31
N MET A 168 -6.44 2.54 -7.15
CA MET A 168 -6.95 3.82 -7.63
C MET A 168 -7.56 4.67 -6.52
N LEU A 169 -8.30 4.06 -5.59
CA LEU A 169 -8.83 4.75 -4.41
C LEU A 169 -7.71 5.22 -3.47
N SER A 170 -6.66 4.41 -3.33
CA SER A 170 -5.46 4.78 -2.57
C SER A 170 -4.70 5.93 -3.25
N ALA A 171 -4.69 6.00 -4.59
CA ALA A 171 -4.15 7.13 -5.33
C ALA A 171 -4.97 8.41 -5.09
N ILE A 172 -6.30 8.32 -5.15
CA ILE A 172 -7.19 9.44 -4.81
C ILE A 172 -6.92 9.95 -3.40
N ALA A 173 -6.87 9.05 -2.42
CA ALA A 173 -6.60 9.39 -1.02
C ALA A 173 -5.26 10.11 -0.78
N ARG A 174 -4.32 10.01 -1.73
CA ARG A 174 -3.01 10.65 -1.66
C ARG A 174 -2.90 11.93 -2.48
N LEU A 175 -3.76 12.09 -3.49
CA LEU A 175 -3.75 13.22 -4.41
C LEU A 175 -4.80 14.30 -4.06
N TYR A 176 -5.84 13.94 -3.30
CA TYR A 176 -6.96 14.79 -2.89
C TYR A 176 -7.14 14.78 -1.37
#